data_AF-A0A1A6XV96-F1
#
_entry.id   AF-A0A1A6XV96-F1
#
_cell.length_a   1.000
_cell.length_b   1.000
_cell.length_c   1.000
_cell.angle_alpha   90.00
_cell.angle_beta   90.00
_cell.angle_gamma   90.00
#
_symmetry.space_group_name_H-M   'P 1'
#
loop_
_entity.id
_entity.type
_entity.pdbx_description
1 polymer ?
#
loop_
_entity_poly.entity_id
_entity_poly.type
_entity_poly.pdbx_seq_one_letter_code
_entity_poly.pdbx_strand_id
1 'polypeptide(L)'
;MEEFITNAALLAGHLTQQCEKAAAAQEASSAQLQRAAAEVGQGVAAGRAELAQSARAAVREALSQEIPAAVEAIGDSGDRLAALAEQLSREQAAMAGRLRMLTWKALAALVAGSAAIVGGTAYFAWSNVQRAQQAKVEAQVLEALQQVSITSCDGHPCIKLEDGLQRWQKNDEYVLVDARARPPAHGK
;
A
#
# COMPACT_ATOMS: atom_id res chain seq x y z
N MET A 1 30.96 2.07 125.84
CA MET A 1 30.99 0.97 124.85
C MET A 1 29.57 0.54 124.47
N GLU A 2 28.63 0.47 125.43
CA GLU A 2 27.22 0.11 125.19
C GLU A 2 26.48 1.08 124.26
N GLU A 3 26.71 2.39 124.37
CA GLU A 3 26.01 3.41 123.56
C GLU A 3 26.29 3.29 122.04
N PHE A 4 27.50 2.84 121.66
CA PHE A 4 27.86 2.59 120.26
C PHE A 4 27.19 1.33 119.70
N ILE A 5 27.02 0.29 120.53
CA ILE A 5 26.37 -0.97 120.12
C ILE A 5 24.88 -0.72 119.89
N THR A 6 24.23 0.08 120.73
CA THR A 6 22.81 0.43 120.58
C THR A 6 22.58 1.28 119.33
N ASN A 7 23.46 2.25 119.07
CA ASN A 7 23.34 3.12 117.89
C ASN A 7 23.62 2.35 116.58
N ALA A 8 24.56 1.40 116.59
CA ALA A 8 24.83 0.52 115.46
C ALA A 8 23.66 -0.44 115.17
N ALA A 9 23.01 -1.00 116.20
CA ALA A 9 21.84 -1.85 116.04
C ALA A 9 20.62 -1.08 115.48
N LEU A 10 20.43 0.16 115.91
CA LEU A 10 19.34 1.03 115.45
C LEU A 10 19.56 1.47 114.00
N LEU A 11 20.80 1.79 113.64
CA LEU A 11 21.17 2.10 112.25
C LEU A 11 21.02 0.88 111.33
N ALA A 12 21.46 -0.31 111.77
CA ALA A 12 21.30 -1.54 111.01
C ALA A 12 19.82 -1.89 110.79
N GLY A 13 18.97 -1.75 111.81
CA GLY A 13 17.53 -1.92 111.68
C GLY A 13 16.89 -0.94 110.69
N HIS A 14 17.29 0.33 110.74
CA HIS A 14 16.80 1.35 109.82
C HIS A 14 17.25 1.10 108.37
N LEU A 15 18.51 0.71 108.15
CA LEU A 15 19.01 0.36 106.82
C LEU A 15 18.31 -0.86 106.24
N THR A 16 18.10 -1.92 107.03
CA THR A 16 17.34 -3.10 106.58
C THR A 16 15.92 -2.71 106.19
N GLN A 17 15.25 -1.90 107.01
CA GLN A 17 13.89 -1.43 106.70
C GLN A 17 13.83 -0.55 105.45
N GLN A 18 14.85 0.28 105.19
CA GLN A 18 14.91 1.06 103.95
C GLN A 18 15.23 0.20 102.73
N CYS A 19 16.12 -0.78 102.85
CA CYS A 19 16.40 -1.75 101.79
C CYS A 19 15.16 -2.57 101.41
N GLU A 20 14.38 -3.04 102.38
CA GLU A 20 13.13 -3.78 102.12
C GLU A 20 12.09 -2.90 101.42
N LYS A 21 11.93 -1.65 101.84
CA LYS A 21 11.02 -0.71 101.16
C LYS A 21 11.47 -0.39 99.74
N ALA A 22 12.77 -0.22 99.52
CA ALA A 22 13.33 0.02 98.20
C ALA A 22 13.16 -1.20 97.28
N ALA A 23 13.42 -2.40 97.80
CA ALA A 23 13.21 -3.66 97.06
C ALA A 23 11.74 -3.84 96.67
N ALA A 24 10.80 -3.63 97.60
CA ALA A 24 9.37 -3.71 97.32
C ALA A 24 8.91 -2.66 96.28
N ALA A 25 9.44 -1.44 96.35
CA ALA A 25 9.17 -0.40 95.35
C ALA A 25 9.75 -0.74 93.97
N GLN A 26 10.92 -1.38 93.93
CA GLN A 26 11.56 -1.83 92.68
C GLN A 26 10.79 -2.99 92.04
N GLU A 27 10.32 -3.95 92.83
CA GLU A 27 9.45 -5.03 92.35
C GLU A 27 8.14 -4.47 91.80
N ALA A 28 7.49 -3.55 92.52
CA ALA A 28 6.26 -2.91 92.07
C ALA A 28 6.44 -2.13 90.76
N SER A 29 7.55 -1.39 90.62
CA SER A 29 7.84 -0.64 89.39
C SER A 29 8.17 -1.57 88.21
N SER A 30 8.91 -2.66 88.45
CA SER A 30 9.17 -3.67 87.41
C SER A 30 7.89 -4.34 86.92
N ALA A 31 6.96 -4.66 87.83
CA ALA A 31 5.67 -5.23 87.49
C ALA A 31 4.79 -4.25 86.70
N GLN A 32 4.82 -2.95 87.03
CA GLN A 32 4.13 -1.92 86.26
C GLN A 32 4.74 -1.74 84.86
N LEU A 33 6.07 -1.74 84.75
CA LEU A 33 6.76 -1.66 83.45
C LEU A 33 6.45 -2.85 82.55
N GLN A 34 6.40 -4.08 83.11
CA GLN A 34 6.03 -5.27 82.33
C GLN A 34 4.59 -5.19 81.81
N ARG A 35 3.65 -4.68 82.61
CA ARG A 35 2.26 -4.47 82.16
C ARG A 35 2.17 -3.39 81.07
N ALA A 36 2.82 -2.25 81.29
CA ALA A 36 2.87 -1.18 80.29
C ALA A 36 3.51 -1.66 78.98
N ALA A 37 4.58 -2.45 79.04
CA ALA A 37 5.21 -3.05 77.88
C ALA A 37 4.29 -4.05 77.15
N ALA A 38 3.52 -4.86 77.89
CA ALA A 38 2.54 -5.77 77.31
C ALA A 38 1.38 -5.02 76.63
N GLU A 39 0.87 -3.96 77.26
CA GLU A 39 -0.19 -3.10 76.70
C GLU A 39 0.29 -2.38 75.43
N VAL A 40 1.50 -1.81 75.44
CA VAL A 40 2.10 -1.20 74.24
C VAL A 40 2.31 -2.25 73.16
N GLY A 41 2.78 -3.46 73.51
CA GLY A 41 2.94 -4.56 72.56
C GLY A 41 1.62 -4.95 71.88
N GLN A 42 0.54 -5.03 72.65
CA GLN A 42 -0.80 -5.30 72.12
C GLN A 42 -1.31 -4.14 71.26
N GLY A 43 -1.13 -2.89 71.68
CA GLY A 43 -1.51 -1.70 70.91
C GLY A 43 -0.78 -1.61 69.57
N VAL A 44 0.53 -1.92 69.55
CA VAL A 44 1.33 -1.96 68.32
C VAL A 44 0.88 -3.10 67.40
N ALA A 45 0.57 -4.28 67.94
CA ALA A 45 0.07 -5.40 67.15
C ALA A 45 -1.30 -5.09 66.52
N ALA A 46 -2.21 -4.49 67.28
CA ALA A 46 -3.52 -4.05 66.80
C ALA A 46 -3.38 -2.95 65.75
N GLY A 47 -2.56 -1.93 66.00
CA GLY A 47 -2.32 -0.85 65.04
C GLY A 47 -1.67 -1.34 63.74
N ARG A 48 -0.77 -2.34 63.80
CA ARG A 48 -0.22 -2.96 62.58
C ARG A 48 -1.27 -3.71 61.77
N ALA A 49 -2.17 -4.44 62.44
CA ALA A 49 -3.26 -5.15 61.76
C ALA A 49 -4.22 -4.15 61.07
N GLU A 50 -4.58 -3.07 61.76
CA GLU A 50 -5.46 -2.02 61.24
C GLU A 50 -4.81 -1.24 60.09
N LEU A 51 -3.52 -0.91 60.19
CA LEU A 51 -2.75 -0.30 59.10
C LEU A 51 -2.64 -1.22 57.89
N ALA A 52 -2.36 -2.52 58.10
CA ALA A 52 -2.29 -3.48 57.00
C ALA A 52 -3.66 -3.65 56.31
N GLN A 53 -4.75 -3.60 57.08
CA GLN A 53 -6.10 -3.68 56.54
C GLN A 53 -6.48 -2.41 55.78
N SER A 54 -6.15 -1.24 56.31
CA SER A 54 -6.36 0.06 55.67
C SER A 54 -5.54 0.21 54.39
N ALA A 55 -4.27 -0.22 54.41
CA ALA A 55 -3.43 -0.23 53.21
C ALA A 55 -3.98 -1.16 52.13
N ARG A 56 -4.45 -2.37 52.50
CA ARG A 56 -5.10 -3.29 51.55
C ARG A 56 -6.38 -2.69 50.97
N ALA A 57 -7.19 -2.03 51.79
CA ALA A 57 -8.42 -1.37 51.35
C ALA A 57 -8.11 -0.23 50.37
N ALA A 58 -7.16 0.65 50.71
CA ALA A 58 -6.75 1.77 49.86
C ALA A 58 -6.14 1.30 48.52
N VAL A 59 -5.30 0.25 48.55
CA VAL A 59 -4.75 -0.35 47.33
C VAL A 59 -5.85 -0.97 46.47
N ARG A 60 -6.81 -1.68 47.08
CA ARG A 60 -7.93 -2.27 46.35
C ARG A 60 -8.85 -1.21 45.74
N GLU A 61 -9.12 -0.13 46.47
CA GLU A 61 -9.90 1.00 45.99
C GLU A 61 -9.21 1.66 44.79
N ALA A 62 -7.93 2.01 44.93
CA ALA A 62 -7.14 2.61 43.83
C ALA A 62 -7.09 1.70 42.59
N LEU A 63 -6.84 0.40 42.76
CA LEU A 63 -6.87 -0.57 41.66
C LEU A 63 -8.27 -0.69 41.03
N SER A 64 -9.33 -0.63 41.83
CA SER A 64 -10.70 -0.73 41.33
C SER A 64 -11.17 0.53 40.59
N GLN A 65 -10.55 1.68 40.84
CA GLN A 65 -10.92 2.96 40.22
C GLN A 65 -10.07 3.26 38.98
N GLU A 66 -8.76 2.99 39.02
CA GLU A 66 -7.81 3.34 37.96
C GLU A 66 -7.77 2.32 36.81
N ILE A 67 -7.89 1.02 37.11
CA ILE A 67 -7.85 -0.04 36.08
C ILE A 67 -9.02 0.05 35.08
N PRO A 68 -10.30 0.18 35.50
CA PRO A 68 -11.39 0.25 34.54
C PRO A 68 -11.34 1.51 33.67
N ALA A 69 -10.90 2.65 34.20
CA ALA A 69 -10.73 3.87 33.42
C ALA A 69 -9.66 3.73 32.33
N ALA A 70 -8.53 3.07 32.63
CA ALA A 70 -7.50 2.77 31.65
C ALA A 70 -7.98 1.76 30.58
N VAL A 71 -8.74 0.74 30.99
CA VAL A 71 -9.31 -0.26 30.07
C VAL A 71 -10.36 0.37 29.15
N GLU A 72 -11.19 1.28 29.64
CA GLU A 72 -12.20 1.98 28.85
C GLU A 72 -11.57 2.93 27.83
N ALA A 73 -10.51 3.65 28.20
CA ALA A 73 -9.75 4.49 27.27
C ALA A 73 -9.06 3.68 26.16
N ILE A 74 -8.53 2.49 26.49
CA ILE A 74 -7.94 1.57 25.51
C ILE A 74 -9.04 0.95 24.62
N GLY A 75 -10.20 0.63 25.19
CA GLY A 75 -11.37 0.13 24.47
C GLY A 75 -11.88 1.12 23.42
N ASP A 76 -12.11 2.38 23.81
CA ASP A 76 -12.55 3.46 22.89
C ASP A 76 -11.52 3.69 21.77
N SER A 77 -10.23 3.62 22.10
CA SER A 77 -9.16 3.72 21.08
C SER A 77 -9.19 2.54 20.10
N GLY A 78 -9.43 1.32 20.59
CA GLY A 78 -9.58 0.12 19.78
C GLY A 78 -10.79 0.16 18.87
N ASP A 79 -11.95 0.58 19.39
CA ASP A 79 -13.19 0.70 18.63
C ASP A 79 -13.08 1.75 17.52
N ARG A 80 -12.42 2.89 17.79
CA ARG A 80 -12.14 3.90 16.76
C ARG A 80 -11.24 3.39 15.66
N LEU A 81 -10.19 2.63 16.01
CA LEU A 81 -9.31 2.00 15.03
C LEU A 81 -10.05 0.96 14.18
N ALA A 82 -10.92 0.16 14.79
CA ALA A 82 -11.75 -0.80 14.08
C ALA A 82 -12.72 -0.10 13.11
N ALA A 83 -13.35 1.00 13.53
CA ALA A 83 -14.24 1.79 12.69
C ALA A 83 -13.50 2.42 11.48
N LEU A 84 -12.29 2.95 11.70
CA LEU A 84 -11.46 3.50 10.63
C LEU A 84 -10.97 2.42 9.65
N ALA A 85 -10.56 1.25 10.15
CA ALA A 85 -10.16 0.12 9.32
C ALA A 85 -11.32 -0.37 8.44
N GLU A 86 -12.52 -0.43 9.02
CA GLU A 86 -13.75 -0.82 8.32
C GLU A 86 -14.15 0.23 7.25
N GLN A 87 -13.99 1.53 7.54
CA GLN A 87 -14.19 2.59 6.54
C GLN A 87 -13.18 2.50 5.39
N LEU A 88 -11.89 2.32 5.70
CA LEU A 88 -10.84 2.17 4.68
C LEU A 88 -11.08 0.93 3.79
N SER A 89 -11.51 -0.18 4.39
CA SER A 89 -11.88 -1.42 3.69
C SER A 89 -12.97 -1.17 2.64
N ARG A 90 -14.04 -0.48 3.04
CA ARG A 90 -15.15 -0.14 2.14
C ARG A 90 -14.73 0.83 1.04
N GLU A 91 -13.90 1.82 1.36
CA GLU A 91 -13.37 2.76 0.38
C GLU A 91 -12.39 2.09 -0.59
N GLN A 92 -11.53 1.18 -0.12
CA GLN A 92 -10.65 0.40 -0.99
C GLN A 92 -11.43 -0.48 -1.95
N ALA A 93 -12.52 -1.11 -1.51
CA ALA A 93 -13.37 -1.90 -2.40
C ALA A 93 -14.01 -1.03 -3.50
N ALA A 94 -14.50 0.17 -3.15
CA ALA A 94 -15.05 1.12 -4.10
C ALA A 94 -13.97 1.67 -5.07
N MET A 95 -12.78 1.95 -4.57
CA MET A 95 -11.62 2.39 -5.37
C MET A 95 -11.14 1.28 -6.32
N ALA A 96 -11.06 0.03 -5.86
CA ALA A 96 -10.64 -1.11 -6.67
C ALA A 96 -11.57 -1.31 -7.87
N GLY A 97 -12.88 -1.15 -7.69
CA GLY A 97 -13.85 -1.19 -8.79
C GLY A 97 -13.60 -0.07 -9.82
N ARG A 98 -13.37 1.16 -9.36
CA ARG A 98 -13.04 2.30 -10.24
C ARG A 98 -11.73 2.11 -10.99
N LEU A 99 -10.68 1.63 -10.32
CA LEU A 99 -9.41 1.31 -10.96
C LEU A 99 -9.57 0.22 -12.01
N ARG A 100 -10.34 -0.84 -11.72
CA ARG A 100 -10.57 -1.94 -12.66
C ARG A 100 -11.33 -1.48 -13.91
N MET A 101 -12.27 -0.55 -13.75
CA MET A 101 -12.98 0.06 -14.87
C MET A 101 -12.06 0.96 -15.70
N LEU A 102 -11.20 1.76 -15.05
CA LEU A 102 -10.23 2.61 -15.73
C LEU A 102 -9.18 1.78 -16.49
N THR A 103 -8.66 0.70 -15.90
CA THR A 103 -7.70 -0.18 -16.57
C THR A 103 -8.33 -0.86 -17.77
N TRP A 104 -9.58 -1.30 -17.68
CA TRP A 104 -10.29 -1.88 -18.83
C TRP A 104 -10.49 -0.86 -19.96
N LYS A 105 -10.88 0.38 -19.63
CA LYS A 105 -11.03 1.46 -20.62
C LYS A 105 -9.68 1.82 -21.28
N ALA A 106 -8.60 1.86 -20.50
CA ALA A 106 -7.26 2.12 -21.02
C ALA A 106 -6.80 1.00 -21.97
N LEU A 107 -7.03 -0.27 -21.60
CA LEU A 107 -6.69 -1.42 -22.42
C LEU A 107 -7.51 -1.44 -23.72
N ALA A 108 -8.82 -1.15 -23.65
CA ALA A 108 -9.66 -1.04 -24.83
C ALA A 108 -9.22 0.10 -25.76
N ALA A 109 -8.83 1.26 -25.22
CA ALA A 109 -8.31 2.37 -26.02
C ALA A 109 -6.99 2.03 -26.72
N LEU A 110 -6.10 1.31 -26.04
CA LEU A 110 -4.84 0.83 -26.61
C LEU A 110 -5.07 -0.13 -27.77
N VAL A 111 -5.98 -1.10 -27.61
CA VAL A 111 -6.33 -2.06 -28.66
C VAL A 111 -7.01 -1.37 -29.83
N ALA A 112 -7.94 -0.45 -29.58
CA ALA A 112 -8.60 0.31 -30.64
C ALA A 112 -7.60 1.19 -31.42
N GLY A 113 -6.68 1.86 -30.71
CA GLY A 113 -5.64 2.68 -31.33
C GLY A 113 -4.69 1.86 -32.20
N SER A 114 -4.22 0.71 -31.72
CA SER A 114 -3.33 -0.16 -32.50
C SER A 114 -4.04 -0.74 -33.72
N ALA A 115 -5.29 -1.19 -33.57
CA ALA A 115 -6.10 -1.68 -34.69
C ALA A 115 -6.36 -0.58 -35.74
N ALA A 116 -6.62 0.66 -35.32
CA ALA A 116 -6.82 1.78 -36.22
C ALA A 116 -5.54 2.12 -37.02
N ILE A 117 -4.36 2.06 -36.39
CA ILE A 117 -3.08 2.30 -37.06
C ILE A 117 -2.81 1.20 -38.10
N VAL A 118 -2.94 -0.07 -37.71
CA VAL A 118 -2.67 -1.20 -38.61
C VAL A 118 -3.70 -1.25 -39.74
N GLY A 119 -4.99 -1.12 -39.41
CA GLY A 119 -6.07 -1.09 -40.40
C GLY A 119 -5.97 0.10 -41.34
N GLY A 120 -5.67 1.30 -40.81
CA GLY A 120 -5.48 2.52 -41.59
C GLY A 120 -4.30 2.39 -42.56
N THR A 121 -3.15 1.94 -42.08
CA THR A 121 -1.96 1.73 -42.94
C THR A 121 -2.20 0.68 -44.01
N ALA A 122 -2.85 -0.45 -43.69
CA ALA A 122 -3.22 -1.48 -44.66
C ALA A 122 -4.19 -0.95 -45.74
N TYR A 123 -5.21 -0.21 -45.32
CA TYR A 123 -6.19 0.40 -46.25
C TYR A 123 -5.51 1.40 -47.20
N PHE A 124 -4.70 2.31 -46.66
CA PHE A 124 -3.96 3.25 -47.47
C PHE A 124 -2.98 2.54 -48.41
N ALA A 125 -2.23 1.54 -47.94
CA ALA A 125 -1.32 0.77 -48.78
C ALA A 125 -2.06 0.10 -49.96
N TRP A 126 -3.19 -0.56 -49.71
CA TRP A 126 -3.97 -1.20 -50.76
C TRP A 126 -4.51 -0.20 -51.79
N SER A 127 -5.07 0.92 -51.32
CA SER A 127 -5.59 1.96 -52.21
C SER A 127 -4.49 2.61 -53.07
N ASN A 128 -3.29 2.80 -52.51
CA ASN A 128 -2.14 3.33 -53.24
C ASN A 128 -1.59 2.32 -54.25
N VAL A 129 -1.52 1.03 -53.90
CA VAL A 129 -1.11 -0.02 -54.84
C VAL A 129 -2.10 -0.11 -56.00
N GLN A 130 -3.40 -0.02 -55.74
CA GLN A 130 -4.41 -0.07 -56.80
C GLN A 130 -4.32 1.14 -57.74
N ARG A 131 -4.10 2.34 -57.20
CA ARG A 131 -3.82 3.55 -58.00
C ARG A 131 -2.51 3.45 -58.77
N ALA A 132 -1.46 2.88 -58.17
CA ALA A 132 -0.17 2.67 -58.83
C ALA A 132 -0.26 1.63 -59.95
N GLN A 133 -1.10 0.60 -59.80
CA GLN A 133 -1.38 -0.35 -60.87
C GLN A 133 -2.13 0.32 -62.03
N GLN A 134 -3.14 1.15 -61.75
CA GLN A 134 -3.83 1.92 -62.78
C GLN A 134 -2.91 2.90 -63.51
N ALA A 135 -2.05 3.62 -62.78
CA ALA A 135 -1.07 4.52 -63.36
C ALA A 135 0.01 3.80 -64.18
N LYS A 136 0.43 2.59 -63.76
CA LYS A 136 1.33 1.74 -64.57
C LYS A 136 0.68 1.29 -65.87
N VAL A 137 -0.61 1.00 -65.87
CA VAL A 137 -1.34 0.61 -67.08
C VAL A 137 -1.47 1.80 -68.04
N GLU A 138 -1.80 2.99 -67.56
CA GLU A 138 -1.83 4.20 -68.41
C GLU A 138 -0.45 4.55 -68.97
N ALA A 139 0.61 4.41 -68.17
CA ALA A 139 1.99 4.63 -68.66
C ALA A 139 2.40 3.60 -69.72
N GLN A 140 2.03 2.32 -69.56
CA GLN A 140 2.28 1.28 -70.57
C GLN A 140 1.48 1.52 -71.86
N VAL A 141 0.25 2.03 -71.76
CA VAL A 141 -0.57 2.38 -72.92
C VAL A 141 -0.03 3.63 -73.63
N LEU A 142 0.49 4.61 -72.89
CA LEU A 142 1.08 5.81 -73.46
C LEU A 142 2.41 5.52 -74.18
N GLU A 143 3.25 4.63 -73.64
CA GLU A 143 4.49 4.19 -74.29
C GLU A 143 4.20 3.35 -75.55
N ALA A 144 3.16 2.53 -75.55
CA ALA A 144 2.69 1.81 -76.74
C ALA A 144 2.08 2.74 -77.81
N LEU A 145 1.40 3.82 -77.41
CA LEU A 145 0.86 4.82 -78.35
C LEU A 145 1.95 5.73 -78.94
N GLN A 146 3.09 5.92 -78.25
CA GLN A 146 4.19 6.76 -78.74
C GLN A 146 4.93 6.17 -79.96
N GLN A 147 4.82 4.86 -80.19
CA GLN A 147 5.35 4.19 -81.39
C GLN A 147 4.41 4.24 -82.59
N VAL A 148 3.20 4.79 -82.44
CA VAL A 148 2.23 4.92 -83.53
C VAL A 148 2.07 6.41 -83.85
N SER A 149 2.72 6.87 -84.92
CA SER A 149 2.49 8.22 -85.43
C SER A 149 1.09 8.29 -86.06
N ILE A 150 0.11 8.69 -85.25
CA ILE A 150 -1.22 9.06 -85.73
C ILE A 150 -1.09 10.43 -86.40
N THR A 151 -1.22 10.46 -87.72
CA THR A 151 -1.18 11.68 -88.53
C THR A 151 -2.55 11.91 -89.17
N SER A 152 -2.89 13.14 -89.48
CA SER A 152 -4.14 13.46 -90.19
C SER A 152 -3.87 13.42 -91.70
N CYS A 153 -4.45 12.45 -92.42
CA CYS A 153 -4.54 12.54 -93.88
C CYS A 153 -5.90 13.12 -94.23
N ASP A 154 -5.95 14.28 -94.90
CA ASP A 154 -7.18 14.84 -95.47
C ASP A 154 -8.40 14.81 -94.53
N GLY A 155 -8.18 15.23 -93.27
CA GLY A 155 -9.22 15.33 -92.24
C GLY A 155 -9.60 14.03 -91.53
N HIS A 156 -8.94 12.90 -91.84
CA HIS A 156 -9.19 11.60 -91.22
C HIS A 156 -7.95 11.10 -90.47
N PRO A 157 -8.11 10.47 -89.28
CA PRO A 157 -6.98 9.94 -88.52
C PRO A 157 -6.38 8.72 -89.24
N CYS A 158 -5.11 8.81 -89.61
CA CYS A 158 -4.34 7.74 -90.24
C CYS A 158 -3.22 7.26 -89.32
N ILE A 159 -2.92 5.96 -89.38
CA ILE A 159 -1.78 5.36 -88.69
C ILE A 159 -0.74 4.95 -89.72
N LYS A 160 0.51 5.44 -89.57
CA LYS A 160 1.62 5.01 -90.41
C LYS A 160 2.19 3.67 -89.90
N LEU A 161 1.95 2.59 -90.63
CA LEU A 161 2.53 1.26 -90.39
C LEU A 161 3.86 1.15 -91.15
N GLU A 162 4.92 0.62 -90.52
CA GLU A 162 6.16 0.28 -91.25
C GLU A 162 5.97 -0.95 -92.13
N ASP A 163 6.62 -0.97 -93.28
CA ASP A 163 6.54 -2.09 -94.23
C ASP A 163 7.19 -3.35 -93.62
N GLY A 164 6.41 -4.42 -93.48
CA GLY A 164 6.87 -5.73 -92.97
C GLY A 164 6.31 -6.16 -91.62
N LEU A 165 5.40 -5.40 -91.00
CA LEU A 165 4.73 -5.79 -89.76
C LEU A 165 3.87 -7.07 -89.94
N GLN A 166 4.07 -8.03 -89.04
CA GLN A 166 3.41 -9.34 -89.10
C GLN A 166 1.94 -9.21 -88.69
N ARG A 167 1.02 -9.61 -89.57
CA ARG A 167 -0.42 -9.63 -89.25
C ARG A 167 -0.72 -10.65 -88.15
N TRP A 168 -1.63 -10.32 -87.25
CA TRP A 168 -1.99 -11.21 -86.16
C TRP A 168 -2.68 -12.46 -86.73
N GLN A 169 -2.04 -13.62 -86.59
CA GLN A 169 -2.54 -14.86 -87.21
C GLN A 169 -3.96 -15.29 -86.81
N LYS A 170 -4.52 -14.69 -85.75
CA LYS A 170 -5.85 -15.05 -85.22
C LYS A 170 -6.98 -14.15 -85.72
N ASN A 171 -6.65 -12.96 -86.22
CA ASN A 171 -7.61 -12.03 -86.82
C ASN A 171 -6.84 -11.12 -87.79
N ASP A 172 -7.20 -11.21 -89.06
CA ASP A 172 -6.58 -10.52 -90.19
C ASP A 172 -6.90 -9.01 -90.23
N GLU A 173 -7.83 -8.54 -89.40
CA GLU A 173 -8.16 -7.12 -89.22
C GLU A 173 -7.16 -6.39 -88.30
N TYR A 174 -6.25 -7.10 -87.62
CA TYR A 174 -5.33 -6.52 -86.65
C TYR A 174 -3.85 -6.82 -86.99
N VAL A 175 -2.99 -5.82 -86.80
CA VAL A 175 -1.53 -5.90 -86.99
C VAL A 175 -0.84 -5.95 -85.63
N LEU A 176 0.11 -6.88 -85.44
CA LEU A 176 0.84 -7.02 -84.19
C LEU A 176 2.00 -6.02 -84.13
N VAL A 177 1.94 -5.05 -83.21
CA VAL A 177 3.06 -4.14 -82.93
C VAL A 177 3.84 -4.70 -81.74
N ASP A 178 4.99 -5.31 -82.00
CA ASP A 178 5.90 -5.81 -80.98
C ASP A 178 6.99 -4.75 -80.71
N ALA A 179 7.00 -4.21 -79.49
CA ALA A 179 7.96 -3.19 -79.05
C ALA A 179 9.43 -3.65 -79.06
N ARG A 180 9.72 -4.91 -79.41
CA ARG A 180 11.07 -5.49 -79.46
C ARG A 180 11.65 -5.68 -80.86
N ALA A 181 10.90 -5.34 -81.92
CA ALA A 181 11.41 -5.44 -83.29
C ALA A 181 12.41 -4.30 -83.57
N ARG A 182 13.71 -4.63 -83.52
CA ARG A 182 14.80 -3.73 -83.94
C ARG A 182 14.61 -3.37 -85.43
N PRO A 183 14.61 -2.08 -85.82
CA PRO A 183 14.44 -1.70 -87.21
C PRO A 183 15.60 -2.22 -88.08
N PRO A 184 15.35 -2.66 -89.32
CA PRO A 184 16.40 -3.07 -90.25
C PRO A 184 17.23 -1.84 -90.66
N ALA A 185 18.55 -2.02 -90.67
CA ALA A 185 19.51 -1.00 -91.08
C ALA A 185 19.34 -0.69 -92.58
N HIS A 186 18.79 0.49 -92.90
CA HIS A 186 18.84 1.03 -94.25
C HIS A 186 20.17 1.74 -94.48
N GLY A 187 21.07 1.05 -95.19
CA GLY A 187 22.19 1.70 -95.88
C GLY A 187 21.75 2.15 -97.28
N LYS A 188 21.91 3.44 -97.58
CA LYS A 188 22.53 3.97 -98.80
C LYS A 188 23.01 5.39 -98.51
#